data_AF-A0AA95N9Q8-F1
#
_entry.id   AF-A0AA95N9Q8-F1
#
_cell.length_a   1.000
_cell.length_b   1.000
_cell.length_c   1.000
_cell.angle_alpha   90.00
_cell.angle_beta   90.00
_cell.angle_gamma   90.00
#
_symmetry.space_group_name_H-M   'P 1'
#
loop_
_entity.id
_entity.type
_entity.pdbx_description
1 polymer ?
#
loop_
_entity_poly.entity_id
_entity_poly.type
_entity_poly.pdbx_seq_one_letter_code
_entity_poly.pdbx_strand_id
1 'polypeptide(L)'
;MSTLDYLFQGLGTALIWYNIVFAFVGVLIGTAVGVLPGIGPMSGVALLIPVTASITSGLPPEQAATSALILLAGVYYGAMYGGSTTSILLNTPGESSSVVTTLDGYQMAMKGRAGSALSIAAIGSFVAGIFTLVALIALAKPLSAVALKFGPAEYFSLMLLGLGAVSGLAGKSVTKALIMTVFGLLLGTIGIDNVSGIARFTFNVPWLYQGIEFLTIAVGLFAVGEVFKTILEKEEEDNEIARINNLLPSKAELKESAGPIARGSILGFFIGILPGAGATLASFFSYILEKKISKTPSKFGTGTIAGVAAPESANNAASGGAMIPLLTLGIPGSGTTAILMGALMMYNVQPGPLLFEDHPQVAWGLIASMFIGNIMLLILNLPLVKVFAKIIQTPKQFLIPMIIAISIFGVYAVQVSTNDLLLLLGCGILGYFLSKNDYPIAPLVLGLVLGPMVENNLRRALTISNGDFSVFFTRPISLVFLIITFLWLLIPFIMKRRGKEVIINIEG
;
A
#
# COMPACT_ATOMS: atom_id res chain seq x y z
N MET A 1 -9.10 26.38 13.15
CA MET A 1 -9.65 26.51 11.78
C MET A 1 -10.59 25.36 11.48
N SER A 2 -11.61 25.57 10.64
CA SER A 2 -12.53 24.50 10.24
C SER A 2 -11.80 23.47 9.35
N THR A 3 -12.34 22.26 9.22
CA THR A 3 -11.72 21.21 8.36
C THR A 3 -11.70 21.65 6.90
N LEU A 4 -12.72 22.41 6.49
CA LEU A 4 -12.83 22.95 5.14
C LEU A 4 -11.75 24.00 4.88
N ASP A 5 -11.43 24.85 5.85
CA ASP A 5 -10.36 25.86 5.68
C ASP A 5 -9.01 25.19 5.41
N TYR A 6 -8.69 24.13 6.17
CA TYR A 6 -7.48 23.34 5.96
C TYR A 6 -7.48 22.62 4.61
N LEU A 7 -8.64 22.11 4.16
CA LEU A 7 -8.77 21.50 2.85
C LEU A 7 -8.57 22.54 1.72
N PHE A 8 -9.11 23.75 1.87
CA PHE A 8 -8.89 24.83 0.91
C PHE A 8 -7.40 25.24 0.85
N GLN A 9 -6.72 25.30 2.00
CA GLN A 9 -5.27 25.49 2.03
C GLN A 9 -4.53 24.34 1.36
N GLY A 10 -4.92 23.10 1.65
CA GLY A 10 -4.39 21.90 1.00
C GLY A 10 -4.57 21.91 -0.52
N LEU A 11 -5.73 22.35 -1.02
CA LEU A 11 -5.98 22.57 -2.45
C LEU A 11 -5.06 23.65 -3.01
N GLY A 12 -4.83 24.74 -2.28
CA GLY A 12 -3.83 25.75 -2.63
C GLY A 12 -2.45 25.14 -2.83
N THR A 13 -2.01 24.30 -1.88
CA THR A 13 -0.73 23.57 -1.97
C THR A 13 -0.71 22.59 -3.13
N ALA A 14 -1.76 21.79 -3.30
CA ALA A 14 -1.84 20.76 -4.35
C ALA A 14 -1.91 21.36 -5.77
N LEU A 15 -2.47 22.56 -5.91
CA LEU A 15 -2.56 23.29 -7.17
C LEU A 15 -1.31 24.09 -7.52
N ILE A 16 -0.29 24.11 -6.66
CA ILE A 16 1.02 24.66 -7.03
C ILE A 16 1.53 23.89 -8.25
N TRP A 17 2.04 24.60 -9.26
CA TRP A 17 2.36 24.04 -10.58
C TRP A 17 3.27 22.80 -10.49
N TYR A 18 4.29 22.82 -9.63
CA TYR A 18 5.19 21.68 -9.48
C TYR A 18 4.51 20.49 -8.80
N ASN A 19 3.58 20.72 -7.86
CA ASN A 19 2.80 19.64 -7.22
C ASN A 19 1.82 18.98 -8.19
N ILE A 20 1.24 19.75 -9.12
CA ILE A 20 0.45 19.20 -10.23
C ILE A 20 1.33 18.31 -11.11
N VAL A 21 2.56 18.73 -11.42
CA VAL A 21 3.51 17.93 -12.19
C VAL A 21 3.90 16.66 -11.42
N PHE A 22 4.21 16.74 -10.13
CA PHE A 22 4.50 15.58 -9.28
C PHE A 22 3.33 14.61 -9.21
N ALA A 23 2.10 15.11 -9.04
CA ALA A 23 0.89 14.30 -9.06
C ALA A 23 0.73 13.60 -10.41
N PHE A 24 0.86 14.34 -11.52
CA PHE A 24 0.75 13.83 -12.89
C PHE A 24 1.80 12.73 -13.17
N VAL A 25 3.06 13.00 -12.88
CA VAL A 25 4.17 12.05 -13.07
C VAL A 25 3.97 10.83 -12.18
N GLY A 26 3.57 11.03 -10.93
CA GLY A 26 3.28 9.95 -9.99
C GLY A 26 2.18 9.03 -10.50
N VAL A 27 1.02 9.57 -10.91
CA VAL A 27 -0.08 8.74 -11.43
C VAL A 27 0.26 8.08 -12.76
N LEU A 28 1.04 8.73 -13.63
CA LEU A 28 1.47 8.17 -14.90
C LEU A 28 2.43 6.99 -14.69
N ILE A 29 3.48 7.18 -13.88
CA ILE A 29 4.43 6.11 -13.56
C ILE A 29 3.73 5.01 -12.77
N GLY A 30 2.90 5.35 -11.79
CA GLY A 30 2.11 4.38 -11.04
C GLY A 30 1.28 3.50 -11.96
N THR A 31 0.55 4.11 -12.89
CA THR A 31 -0.25 3.36 -13.87
C THR A 31 0.63 2.45 -14.72
N ALA A 32 1.77 2.94 -15.21
CA ALA A 32 2.72 2.12 -15.97
C ALA A 32 3.25 0.94 -15.15
N VAL A 33 3.62 1.16 -13.88
CA VAL A 33 4.04 0.11 -12.94
C VAL A 33 2.94 -0.92 -12.76
N GLY A 34 1.71 -0.50 -12.43
CA GLY A 34 0.61 -1.44 -12.21
C GLY A 34 0.20 -2.25 -13.44
N VAL A 35 0.50 -1.75 -14.64
CA VAL A 35 0.28 -2.45 -15.90
C VAL A 35 1.35 -3.54 -16.14
N LEU A 36 2.53 -3.42 -15.57
CA LEU A 36 3.59 -4.41 -15.76
C LEU A 36 3.32 -5.64 -14.87
N PRO A 37 3.18 -6.85 -15.46
CA PRO A 37 3.02 -8.08 -14.68
C PRO A 37 4.17 -8.25 -13.68
N GLY A 38 3.83 -8.64 -12.45
CA GLY A 38 4.81 -8.89 -11.40
C GLY A 38 5.35 -7.64 -10.69
N ILE A 39 5.13 -6.42 -11.20
CA ILE A 39 5.60 -5.19 -10.53
C ILE A 39 4.43 -4.51 -9.81
N GLY A 40 4.26 -4.84 -8.53
CA GLY A 40 3.20 -4.27 -7.70
C GLY A 40 3.45 -2.82 -7.24
N PRO A 41 2.43 -2.16 -6.66
CA PRO A 41 2.55 -0.88 -5.96
C PRO A 41 3.69 -0.79 -4.95
N MET A 42 4.00 -1.87 -4.23
CA MET A 42 5.09 -1.87 -3.25
C MET A 42 6.44 -1.60 -3.91
N SER A 43 6.73 -2.34 -4.99
CA SER A 43 7.93 -2.17 -5.80
C SER A 43 7.96 -0.81 -6.48
N GLY A 44 6.83 -0.35 -7.04
CA GLY A 44 6.73 0.96 -7.68
C GLY A 44 7.02 2.13 -6.73
N VAL A 45 6.39 2.14 -5.56
CA VAL A 45 6.62 3.18 -4.54
C VAL A 45 8.06 3.10 -4.05
N ALA A 46 8.56 1.91 -3.70
CA ALA A 46 9.94 1.74 -3.22
C ALA A 46 10.96 2.25 -4.24
N LEU A 47 10.84 1.86 -5.51
CA LEU A 47 11.72 2.29 -6.61
C LEU A 47 11.76 3.80 -6.78
N LEU A 48 10.61 4.47 -6.56
CA LEU A 48 10.50 5.91 -6.76
C LEU A 48 10.92 6.73 -5.54
N ILE A 49 11.03 6.16 -4.34
CA ILE A 49 11.54 6.88 -3.15
C ILE A 49 12.85 7.63 -3.44
N PRO A 50 13.93 6.96 -3.90
CA PRO A 50 15.20 7.65 -4.09
C PRO A 50 15.18 8.65 -5.25
N VAL A 51 14.44 8.35 -6.32
CA VAL A 51 14.25 9.29 -7.44
C VAL A 51 13.57 10.56 -6.94
N THR A 52 12.54 10.38 -6.11
CA THR A 52 11.76 11.47 -5.53
C THR A 52 12.59 12.29 -4.56
N ALA A 53 13.38 11.64 -3.69
CA ALA A 53 14.34 12.32 -2.81
C ALA A 53 15.34 13.16 -3.60
N SER A 54 15.87 12.63 -4.70
CA SER A 54 16.82 13.35 -5.55
C SER A 54 16.19 14.57 -6.22
N ILE A 55 15.02 14.44 -6.85
CA ILE A 55 14.38 15.55 -7.57
C ILE A 55 13.77 16.62 -6.63
N THR A 56 13.46 16.27 -5.38
CA THR A 56 12.92 17.21 -4.38
C THR A 56 13.99 17.85 -3.51
N SER A 57 15.25 17.43 -3.60
CA SER A 57 16.36 17.90 -2.77
C SER A 57 16.62 19.41 -2.82
N GLY A 58 16.22 20.08 -3.92
CA GLY A 58 16.34 21.53 -4.07
C GLY A 58 15.21 22.35 -3.44
N LEU A 59 14.18 21.71 -2.88
CA LEU A 59 13.03 22.38 -2.27
C LEU A 59 13.21 22.54 -0.75
N PRO A 60 12.53 23.52 -0.11
CA PRO A 60 12.44 23.58 1.35
C PRO A 60 11.92 22.26 1.94
N PRO A 61 12.39 21.81 3.12
CA PRO A 61 12.09 20.47 3.64
C PRO A 61 10.60 20.09 3.66
N GLU A 62 9.72 20.99 4.11
CA GLU A 62 8.28 20.74 4.16
C GLU A 62 7.63 20.65 2.76
N GLN A 63 8.11 21.45 1.81
CA GLN A 63 7.66 21.41 0.41
C GLN A 63 8.20 20.16 -0.30
N ALA A 64 9.44 19.77 -0.01
CA ALA A 64 10.06 18.54 -0.50
C ALA A 64 9.26 17.32 -0.04
N ALA A 65 8.96 17.24 1.26
CA ALA A 65 8.13 16.17 1.83
C ALA A 65 6.75 16.13 1.17
N THR A 66 6.06 17.27 1.06
CA THR A 66 4.74 17.35 0.42
C THR A 66 4.79 16.86 -1.03
N SER A 67 5.69 17.43 -1.84
CA SER A 67 5.87 17.09 -3.25
C SER A 67 6.19 15.61 -3.45
N ALA A 68 7.06 15.08 -2.59
CA ALA A 68 7.48 13.70 -2.64
C ALA A 68 6.33 12.74 -2.35
N LEU A 69 5.57 13.01 -1.30
CA LEU A 69 4.43 12.20 -0.91
C LEU A 69 3.30 12.28 -1.94
N ILE A 70 3.08 13.44 -2.56
CA ILE A 70 2.14 13.59 -3.68
C ILE A 70 2.52 12.64 -4.83
N LEU A 71 3.80 12.62 -5.23
CA LEU A 71 4.27 11.73 -6.29
C LEU A 71 4.14 10.25 -5.87
N LEU A 72 4.62 9.88 -4.69
CA LEU A 72 4.60 8.49 -4.21
C LEU A 72 3.17 7.96 -4.00
N ALA A 73 2.25 8.81 -3.51
CA ALA A 73 0.85 8.46 -3.41
C ALA A 73 0.23 8.34 -4.82
N GLY A 74 0.59 9.21 -5.76
CA GLY A 74 0.25 9.08 -7.17
C GLY A 74 0.70 7.73 -7.76
N VAL A 75 1.91 7.27 -7.44
CA VAL A 75 2.41 5.95 -7.84
C VAL A 75 1.55 4.84 -7.28
N TYR A 76 1.20 4.93 -5.98
CA TYR A 76 0.35 3.93 -5.34
C TYR A 76 -1.03 3.82 -6.00
N TYR A 77 -1.77 4.92 -6.13
CA TYR A 77 -3.11 4.87 -6.75
C TYR A 77 -3.04 4.53 -8.22
N GLY A 78 -2.03 5.05 -8.94
CA GLY A 78 -1.82 4.68 -10.34
C GLY A 78 -1.61 3.19 -10.51
N ALA A 79 -0.82 2.56 -9.64
CA ALA A 79 -0.62 1.11 -9.71
C ALA A 79 -1.92 0.33 -9.45
N MET A 80 -2.76 0.79 -8.52
CA MET A 80 -4.08 0.20 -8.27
C MET A 80 -5.03 0.32 -9.45
N TYR A 81 -4.96 1.39 -10.23
CA TYR A 81 -5.72 1.53 -11.48
C TYR A 81 -5.13 0.66 -12.59
N GLY A 82 -3.80 0.70 -12.76
CA GLY A 82 -3.08 0.01 -13.82
C GLY A 82 -3.26 -1.51 -13.78
N GLY A 83 -3.29 -2.11 -12.58
CA GLY A 83 -3.46 -3.55 -12.40
C GLY A 83 -4.72 -4.13 -13.06
N SER A 84 -5.80 -3.35 -13.13
CA SER A 84 -7.03 -3.76 -13.82
C SER A 84 -6.82 -3.94 -15.33
N THR A 85 -5.92 -3.16 -15.95
CA THR A 85 -5.68 -3.20 -17.40
C THR A 85 -5.08 -4.55 -17.80
N THR A 86 -4.05 -5.00 -17.11
CA THR A 86 -3.37 -6.27 -17.37
C THR A 86 -4.27 -7.45 -17.01
N SER A 87 -5.03 -7.33 -15.91
CA SER A 87 -6.01 -8.34 -15.50
C SER A 87 -7.11 -8.54 -16.55
N ILE A 88 -7.62 -7.46 -17.13
CA ILE A 88 -8.70 -7.48 -18.13
C ILE A 88 -8.19 -7.93 -19.50
N LEU A 89 -6.98 -7.51 -19.91
CA LEU A 89 -6.51 -7.74 -21.28
C LEU A 89 -5.73 -9.05 -21.45
N LEU A 90 -5.07 -9.54 -20.40
CA LEU A 90 -4.11 -10.65 -20.48
C LEU A 90 -4.36 -11.79 -19.51
N ASN A 91 -5.37 -11.67 -18.65
CA ASN A 91 -5.64 -12.63 -17.57
C ASN A 91 -4.45 -12.80 -16.59
N THR A 92 -3.50 -11.86 -16.60
CA THR A 92 -2.34 -11.86 -15.70
C THR A 92 -2.49 -10.67 -14.76
N PRO A 93 -2.76 -10.89 -13.47
CA PRO A 93 -2.94 -9.80 -12.52
C PRO A 93 -1.63 -9.04 -12.33
N GLY A 94 -1.69 -7.70 -12.37
CA GLY A 94 -0.55 -6.85 -12.01
C GLY A 94 -0.29 -6.81 -10.50
N GLU A 95 -1.32 -7.09 -9.69
CA GLU A 95 -1.23 -7.17 -8.23
C GLU A 95 -2.25 -8.21 -7.70
N SER A 96 -2.00 -8.77 -6.52
CA SER A 96 -2.88 -9.75 -5.86
C SER A 96 -4.33 -9.26 -5.74
N SER A 97 -4.56 -7.96 -5.56
CA SER A 97 -5.91 -7.40 -5.42
C SER A 97 -6.72 -7.35 -6.72
N SER A 98 -6.06 -7.48 -7.89
CA SER A 98 -6.70 -7.48 -9.21
C SER A 98 -6.92 -8.88 -9.78
N VAL A 99 -6.47 -9.95 -9.08
CA VAL A 99 -6.80 -11.36 -9.42
C VAL A 99 -8.29 -11.55 -9.62
N VAL A 100 -9.11 -10.98 -8.74
CA VAL A 100 -10.56 -11.16 -8.79
C VAL A 100 -11.15 -10.54 -10.07
N THR A 101 -10.52 -9.49 -10.59
CA THR A 101 -10.93 -8.80 -11.81
C THR A 101 -10.66 -9.66 -13.05
N THR A 102 -9.69 -10.57 -13.02
CA THR A 102 -9.43 -11.47 -14.16
C THR A 102 -10.62 -12.39 -14.42
N LEU A 103 -11.33 -12.83 -13.37
CA LEU A 103 -12.44 -13.79 -13.44
C LEU A 103 -13.55 -13.38 -14.41
N ASP A 104 -13.95 -12.10 -14.36
CA ASP A 104 -15.00 -11.57 -15.23
C ASP A 104 -14.47 -10.54 -16.24
N GLY A 105 -13.45 -9.77 -15.89
CA GLY A 105 -12.85 -8.76 -16.75
C GLY A 105 -12.26 -9.35 -18.02
N TYR A 106 -11.45 -10.41 -17.90
CA TYR A 106 -10.88 -11.10 -19.06
C TYR A 106 -11.96 -11.74 -19.92
N GLN A 107 -12.98 -12.34 -19.31
CA GLN A 107 -14.11 -12.93 -20.03
C GLN A 107 -14.94 -11.87 -20.80
N MET A 108 -15.09 -10.66 -20.25
CA MET A 108 -15.67 -9.53 -20.98
C MET A 108 -14.79 -9.14 -22.18
N ALA A 109 -13.47 -9.11 -21.99
CA ALA A 109 -12.53 -8.76 -23.04
C ALA A 109 -12.56 -9.75 -24.21
N MET A 110 -12.57 -11.06 -23.92
CA MET A 110 -12.70 -12.13 -24.92
C MET A 110 -14.02 -12.09 -25.70
N LYS A 111 -15.07 -11.50 -25.12
CA LYS A 111 -16.36 -11.26 -25.78
C LYS A 111 -16.40 -9.94 -26.57
N GLY A 112 -15.24 -9.33 -26.82
CA GLY A 112 -15.13 -8.06 -27.55
C GLY A 112 -15.57 -6.83 -26.75
N ARG A 113 -15.78 -6.97 -25.43
CA ARG A 113 -16.21 -5.90 -24.50
C ARG A 113 -15.07 -5.37 -23.63
N ALA A 114 -13.82 -5.50 -24.08
CA ALA A 114 -12.62 -5.08 -23.34
C ALA A 114 -12.69 -3.62 -22.89
N GLY A 115 -13.05 -2.69 -23.79
CA GLY A 115 -13.12 -1.27 -23.44
C GLY A 115 -14.26 -0.93 -22.47
N SER A 116 -15.37 -1.66 -22.50
CA SER A 116 -16.43 -1.51 -21.49
C SER A 116 -15.95 -1.98 -20.11
N ALA A 117 -15.27 -3.12 -20.03
CA ALA A 117 -14.69 -3.61 -18.78
C ALA A 117 -13.67 -2.62 -18.20
N LEU A 118 -12.73 -2.12 -19.03
CA LEU A 118 -11.72 -1.14 -18.61
C LEU A 118 -12.34 0.18 -18.15
N SER A 119 -13.37 0.66 -18.86
CA SER A 119 -14.05 1.89 -18.46
C SER A 119 -14.84 1.75 -17.17
N ILE A 120 -15.53 0.63 -16.99
CA ILE A 120 -16.26 0.36 -15.75
C ILE A 120 -15.30 0.21 -14.58
N ALA A 121 -14.16 -0.45 -14.77
CA ALA A 121 -13.10 -0.53 -13.77
C ALA A 121 -12.61 0.88 -13.40
N ALA A 122 -12.18 1.70 -14.37
CA ALA A 122 -11.68 3.05 -14.12
C ALA A 122 -12.71 3.97 -13.45
N ILE A 123 -13.97 3.92 -13.86
CA ILE A 123 -15.07 4.68 -13.24
C ILE A 123 -15.31 4.17 -11.81
N GLY A 124 -15.33 2.85 -11.61
CA GLY A 124 -15.51 2.24 -10.30
C GLY A 124 -14.39 2.62 -9.33
N SER A 125 -13.14 2.62 -9.80
CA SER A 125 -11.97 3.08 -9.06
C SER A 125 -12.07 4.56 -8.71
N PHE A 126 -12.49 5.41 -9.65
CA PHE A 126 -12.67 6.84 -9.41
C PHE A 126 -13.74 7.14 -8.37
N VAL A 127 -14.93 6.55 -8.51
CA VAL A 127 -16.01 6.74 -7.53
C VAL A 127 -15.59 6.25 -6.14
N ALA A 128 -14.92 5.10 -6.07
CA ALA A 128 -14.38 4.56 -4.83
C ALA A 128 -13.32 5.45 -4.19
N GLY A 129 -12.40 6.00 -5.00
CA GLY A 129 -11.38 6.93 -4.57
C GLY A 129 -11.98 8.20 -4.00
N ILE A 130 -12.90 8.85 -4.72
CA ILE A 130 -13.61 10.05 -4.25
C ILE A 130 -14.39 9.76 -2.96
N PHE A 131 -15.14 8.66 -2.90
CA PHE A 131 -15.88 8.26 -1.70
C PHE A 131 -14.95 8.15 -0.49
N THR A 132 -13.82 7.48 -0.67
CA THR A 132 -12.87 7.23 0.41
C THR A 132 -12.16 8.51 0.86
N LEU A 133 -11.86 9.43 -0.07
CA LEU A 133 -11.30 10.73 0.26
C LEU A 133 -12.27 11.60 1.06
N VAL A 134 -13.55 11.60 0.69
CA VAL A 134 -14.59 12.29 1.48
C VAL A 134 -14.67 11.70 2.88
N ALA A 135 -14.66 10.37 2.98
CA ALA A 135 -14.67 9.68 4.26
C ALA A 135 -13.39 9.95 5.09
N LEU A 136 -12.23 10.05 4.44
CA LEU A 136 -10.97 10.44 5.07
C LEU A 136 -11.06 11.84 5.65
N ILE A 137 -11.56 12.84 4.91
CA ILE A 137 -11.75 14.21 5.42
C ILE A 137 -12.70 14.21 6.62
N ALA A 138 -13.78 13.44 6.54
CA ALA A 138 -14.78 13.33 7.60
C ALA A 138 -14.20 12.67 8.87
N LEU A 139 -13.33 11.67 8.72
CA LEU A 139 -12.75 10.89 9.82
C LEU A 139 -11.43 11.44 10.35
N ALA A 140 -10.70 12.26 9.59
CA ALA A 140 -9.38 12.76 9.96
C ALA A 140 -9.40 13.44 11.33
N LYS A 141 -10.27 14.44 11.54
CA LYS A 141 -10.35 15.14 12.83
C LYS A 141 -10.87 14.26 13.98
N PRO A 142 -11.98 13.50 13.83
CA PRO A 142 -12.45 12.63 14.90
C PRO A 142 -11.41 11.60 15.34
N LEU A 143 -10.72 10.95 14.39
CA LEU A 143 -9.70 9.95 14.70
C LEU A 143 -8.47 10.58 15.35
N SER A 144 -7.98 11.70 14.82
CA SER A 144 -6.86 12.42 15.43
C SER A 144 -7.20 12.88 16.85
N ALA A 145 -8.41 13.41 17.10
CA ALA A 145 -8.83 13.84 18.44
C ALA A 145 -8.94 12.68 19.44
N VAL A 146 -9.26 11.47 18.98
CA VAL A 146 -9.22 10.26 19.82
C VAL A 146 -7.77 9.86 20.09
N ALA A 147 -6.92 9.85 19.06
CA ALA A 147 -5.53 9.45 19.17
C ALA A 147 -4.67 10.43 20.00
N LEU A 148 -5.01 11.73 20.04
CA LEU A 148 -4.36 12.69 20.95
C LEU A 148 -4.56 12.37 22.44
N LYS A 149 -5.54 11.52 22.78
CA LYS A 149 -5.77 11.06 24.17
C LYS A 149 -4.91 9.87 24.54
N PHE A 150 -4.18 9.28 23.60
CA PHE A 150 -3.39 8.07 23.81
C PHE A 150 -2.06 8.41 24.48
N GLY A 151 -1.73 7.68 25.54
CA GLY A 151 -0.41 7.71 26.15
C GLY A 151 0.52 6.68 25.51
N PRO A 152 1.76 6.56 26.03
CA PRO A 152 2.73 5.58 25.53
C PRO A 152 2.23 4.14 25.60
N ALA A 153 1.44 3.77 26.61
CA ALA A 153 0.88 2.43 26.75
C ALA A 153 -0.10 2.09 25.63
N GLU A 154 -1.02 3.02 25.33
CA GLU A 154 -1.97 2.89 24.22
C GLU A 154 -1.23 2.80 22.88
N TYR A 155 -0.26 3.68 22.61
CA TYR A 155 0.52 3.64 21.37
C TYR A 155 1.31 2.35 21.20
N PHE A 156 1.94 1.85 22.25
CA PHE A 156 2.63 0.55 22.22
C PHE A 156 1.66 -0.57 21.81
N SER A 157 0.53 -0.70 22.51
CA SER A 157 -0.46 -1.74 22.22
C SER A 157 -1.12 -1.59 20.85
N LEU A 158 -1.31 -0.35 20.38
CA LEU A 158 -1.86 -0.02 19.08
C LEU A 158 -0.89 -0.41 17.95
N MET A 159 0.41 -0.18 18.11
CA MET A 159 1.43 -0.63 17.17
C MET A 159 1.55 -2.15 17.17
N LEU A 160 1.43 -2.82 18.32
CA LEU A 160 1.33 -4.28 18.38
C LEU A 160 0.10 -4.82 17.64
N LEU A 161 -1.04 -4.13 17.74
CA LEU A 161 -2.22 -4.44 16.94
C LEU A 161 -1.94 -4.28 15.46
N GLY A 162 -1.33 -3.16 15.03
CA GLY A 162 -0.96 -2.94 13.63
C GLY A 162 -0.03 -4.04 13.08
N LEU A 163 1.03 -4.37 13.84
CA LEU A 163 1.95 -5.45 13.51
C LEU A 163 1.22 -6.80 13.43
N GLY A 164 0.50 -7.19 14.49
CA GLY A 164 -0.22 -8.45 14.54
C GLY A 164 -1.32 -8.56 13.48
N ALA A 165 -1.98 -7.45 13.14
CA ALA A 165 -3.02 -7.41 12.14
C ALA A 165 -2.47 -7.69 10.74
N VAL A 166 -1.39 -7.01 10.37
CA VAL A 166 -0.68 -7.22 9.11
C VAL A 166 -0.05 -8.61 9.05
N SER A 167 0.60 -9.09 10.11
CA SER A 167 1.16 -10.45 10.13
C SER A 167 0.10 -11.54 10.06
N GLY A 168 -1.06 -11.32 10.70
CA GLY A 168 -2.14 -12.31 10.76
C GLY A 168 -2.82 -12.57 9.42
N LEU A 169 -2.73 -11.63 8.47
CA LEU A 169 -3.36 -11.71 7.15
C LEU A 169 -2.35 -11.70 5.98
N ALA A 170 -1.06 -11.49 6.26
CA ALA A 170 -0.05 -11.47 5.22
C ALA A 170 0.39 -12.87 4.80
N GLY A 171 0.27 -13.15 3.50
CA GLY A 171 0.74 -14.38 2.87
C GLY A 171 0.00 -15.63 3.32
N LYS A 172 0.46 -16.78 2.84
CA LYS A 172 -0.20 -18.09 3.05
C LYS A 172 -0.03 -18.63 4.48
N SER A 173 0.94 -18.13 5.25
CA SER A 173 1.30 -18.65 6.56
C SER A 173 1.53 -17.55 7.59
N VAL A 174 0.62 -17.47 8.57
CA VAL A 174 0.73 -16.58 9.73
C VAL A 174 2.07 -16.77 10.45
N THR A 175 2.57 -18.01 10.54
CA THR A 175 3.87 -18.27 11.19
C THR A 175 5.02 -17.62 10.42
N LYS A 176 5.04 -17.72 9.09
CA LYS A 176 6.06 -17.06 8.27
C LYS A 176 5.96 -15.55 8.42
N ALA A 177 4.75 -15.00 8.41
CA ALA A 177 4.52 -13.58 8.60
C ALA A 177 5.01 -13.07 9.97
N LEU A 178 4.76 -13.81 11.05
CA LEU A 178 5.27 -13.48 12.38
C LEU A 178 6.80 -13.54 12.46
N ILE A 179 7.44 -14.53 11.81
CA ILE A 179 8.90 -14.59 11.69
C ILE A 179 9.42 -13.33 11.00
N MET A 180 8.79 -12.93 9.90
CA MET A 180 9.17 -11.72 9.16
C MET A 180 9.01 -10.46 10.00
N THR A 181 7.93 -10.34 10.77
CA THR A 181 7.73 -9.24 11.71
C THR A 181 8.80 -9.17 12.78
N VAL A 182 9.10 -10.28 13.45
CA VAL A 182 10.16 -10.34 14.47
C VAL A 182 11.52 -10.00 13.84
N PHE A 183 11.78 -10.51 12.64
CA PHE A 183 13.02 -10.21 11.93
C PHE A 183 13.13 -8.71 11.59
N GLY A 184 12.05 -8.07 11.12
CA GLY A 184 11.99 -6.62 10.91
C GLY A 184 12.23 -5.83 12.20
N LEU A 185 11.59 -6.23 13.31
CA LEU A 185 11.80 -5.61 14.62
C LEU A 185 13.26 -5.69 15.06
N LEU A 186 13.92 -6.85 14.86
CA LEU A 186 15.33 -7.03 15.18
C LEU A 186 16.22 -6.11 14.34
N LEU A 187 15.98 -6.00 13.03
CA LEU A 187 16.71 -5.09 12.15
C LEU A 187 16.56 -3.63 12.61
N GLY A 188 15.37 -3.22 13.06
CA GLY A 188 15.12 -1.89 13.59
C GLY A 188 15.84 -1.55 14.90
N THR A 189 16.41 -2.55 15.60
CA THR A 189 17.23 -2.31 16.81
C THR A 189 18.72 -2.09 16.53
N ILE A 190 19.15 -2.30 15.28
CA ILE A 190 20.56 -2.11 14.88
C ILE A 190 20.88 -0.62 14.88
N GLY A 191 21.98 -0.24 15.52
CA GLY A 191 22.44 1.16 15.62
C GLY A 191 22.56 1.66 17.05
N ILE A 192 22.73 2.96 17.20
CA ILE A 192 22.79 3.61 18.52
C ILE A 192 21.36 3.76 19.07
N ASP A 193 21.12 3.22 20.26
CA ASP A 193 19.88 3.42 21.02
C ASP A 193 19.74 4.90 21.41
N ASN A 194 18.68 5.56 20.93
CA ASN A 194 18.46 7.00 21.19
C ASN A 194 18.18 7.33 22.67
N VAL A 195 17.79 6.34 23.48
CA VAL A 195 17.44 6.54 24.90
C VAL A 195 18.64 6.25 25.80
N SER A 196 19.42 5.20 25.54
CA SER A 196 20.55 4.79 26.37
C SER A 196 21.93 5.14 25.79
N GLY A 197 22.02 5.55 24.52
CA GLY A 197 23.27 5.86 23.82
C GLY A 197 24.14 4.63 23.51
N ILE A 198 23.63 3.42 23.73
CA ILE A 198 24.39 2.17 23.56
C ILE A 198 24.27 1.71 22.11
N ALA A 199 25.42 1.37 21.50
CA ALA A 199 25.45 0.75 20.18
C ALA A 199 25.00 -0.72 20.25
N ARG A 200 23.97 -1.08 19.49
CA ARG A 200 23.37 -2.43 19.44
C ARG A 200 23.60 -3.06 18.08
N PHE A 201 24.10 -4.29 18.07
CA PHE A 201 24.34 -5.09 16.85
C PHE A 201 25.19 -4.38 15.79
N THR A 202 26.05 -3.43 16.19
CA THR A 202 26.91 -2.68 15.26
C THR A 202 28.23 -3.38 14.96
N PHE A 203 28.61 -4.38 15.76
CA PHE A 203 29.87 -5.13 15.64
C PHE A 203 31.12 -4.24 15.47
N ASN A 204 31.10 -3.04 16.06
CA ASN A 204 32.14 -2.02 15.92
C ASN A 204 32.43 -1.57 14.46
N VAL A 205 31.43 -1.72 13.58
CA VAL A 205 31.45 -1.22 12.20
C VAL A 205 30.80 0.17 12.16
N PRO A 206 31.52 1.24 11.82
CA PRO A 206 30.98 2.61 11.88
C PRO A 206 29.72 2.84 11.05
N TRP A 207 29.61 2.21 9.88
CA TRP A 207 28.42 2.30 9.02
C TRP A 207 27.13 1.86 9.75
N LEU A 208 27.21 0.87 10.65
CA LEU A 208 26.06 0.38 11.39
C LEU A 208 25.64 1.27 12.57
N TYR A 209 26.40 2.32 12.90
CA TYR A 209 26.07 3.18 14.06
C TYR A 209 24.81 4.00 13.83
N GLN A 210 24.56 4.38 12.58
CA GLN A 210 23.34 5.08 12.16
C GLN A 210 22.14 4.13 12.03
N GLY A 211 22.36 2.82 12.21
CA GLY A 211 21.38 1.78 11.94
C GLY A 211 21.34 1.39 10.48
N ILE A 212 20.33 0.61 10.10
CA ILE A 212 20.13 0.20 8.72
C ILE A 212 19.04 1.06 8.08
N GLU A 213 19.38 1.65 6.94
CA GLU A 213 18.50 2.57 6.22
C GLU A 213 17.28 1.87 5.60
N PHE A 214 16.09 2.33 5.99
CA PHE A 214 14.81 1.83 5.48
C PHE A 214 14.72 1.88 3.96
N LEU A 215 15.16 2.99 3.35
CA LEU A 215 15.13 3.18 1.90
C LEU A 215 15.89 2.05 1.21
N THR A 216 17.12 1.76 1.66
CA THR A 216 17.99 0.74 1.07
C THR A 216 17.35 -0.65 1.15
N ILE A 217 16.79 -1.00 2.33
CA ILE A 217 16.09 -2.27 2.53
C ILE A 217 14.85 -2.37 1.65
N ALA A 218 14.01 -1.33 1.61
CA ALA A 218 12.75 -1.35 0.86
C ALA A 218 12.99 -1.49 -0.64
N VAL A 219 13.94 -0.74 -1.20
CA VAL A 219 14.32 -0.83 -2.62
C VAL A 219 14.93 -2.20 -2.92
N GLY A 220 15.78 -2.72 -2.05
CA GLY A 220 16.40 -4.04 -2.23
C GLY A 220 15.36 -5.15 -2.23
N LEU A 221 14.53 -5.22 -1.19
CA LEU A 221 13.55 -6.30 -1.03
C LEU A 221 12.44 -6.26 -2.09
N PHE A 222 11.91 -5.08 -2.43
CA PHE A 222 10.74 -4.96 -3.31
C PHE A 222 11.05 -4.66 -4.76
N ALA A 223 12.09 -3.87 -5.08
CA ALA A 223 12.42 -3.55 -6.47
C ALA A 223 13.43 -4.55 -7.04
N VAL A 224 14.59 -4.69 -6.39
CA VAL A 224 15.67 -5.58 -6.88
C VAL A 224 15.30 -7.06 -6.71
N GLY A 225 14.65 -7.42 -5.60
CA GLY A 225 14.17 -8.78 -5.35
C GLY A 225 13.17 -9.26 -6.41
N GLU A 226 12.23 -8.40 -6.81
CA GLU A 226 11.25 -8.73 -7.85
C GLU A 226 11.92 -8.86 -9.24
N VAL A 227 12.95 -8.05 -9.51
CA VAL A 227 13.75 -8.20 -10.72
C VAL A 227 14.46 -9.56 -10.76
N PHE A 228 15.09 -9.98 -9.67
CA PHE A 228 15.73 -11.29 -9.59
C PHE A 228 14.73 -12.43 -9.75
N LYS A 229 13.55 -12.31 -9.15
CA LYS A 229 12.45 -13.25 -9.35
C LYS A 229 12.06 -13.33 -10.83
N THR A 230 11.82 -12.19 -11.48
CA THR A 230 11.45 -12.08 -12.90
C THR A 230 12.50 -12.71 -13.83
N ILE A 231 13.80 -12.60 -13.50
CA ILE A 231 14.89 -13.21 -14.30
C ILE A 231 14.92 -14.73 -14.14
N LEU A 232 14.72 -15.23 -12.92
CA LEU A 232 14.93 -16.63 -12.56
C LEU A 232 13.68 -17.49 -12.76
N GLU A 233 12.50 -16.89 -12.66
CA GLU A 233 11.21 -17.55 -12.84
C GLU A 233 10.71 -17.20 -14.25
N LYS A 234 10.82 -18.18 -15.17
CA LYS A 234 10.20 -18.07 -16.50
C LYS A 234 8.69 -18.21 -16.34
N GLU A 235 7.97 -17.10 -16.43
CA GLU A 235 6.53 -17.14 -16.68
C GLU A 235 6.28 -17.37 -18.18
N GLU A 236 5.45 -18.36 -18.51
CA GLU A 236 4.93 -18.58 -19.86
C GLU A 236 3.97 -17.43 -20.20
N GLU A 237 4.46 -16.41 -20.90
CA GLU A 237 3.63 -15.31 -21.41
C GLU A 237 3.29 -15.57 -22.88
N ASP A 238 2.27 -16.40 -23.12
CA ASP A 238 1.69 -16.60 -24.46
C ASP A 238 0.16 -16.39 -24.45
N ASN A 239 -0.33 -15.52 -23.56
CA ASN A 239 -1.73 -15.13 -23.54
C ASN A 239 -2.01 -14.11 -24.64
N GLU A 240 -2.99 -14.40 -25.50
CA GLU A 240 -3.46 -13.45 -26.51
C GLU A 240 -4.00 -12.18 -25.86
N ILE A 241 -3.49 -11.02 -26.31
CA ILE A 241 -3.99 -9.71 -25.87
C ILE A 241 -5.37 -9.49 -26.48
N ALA A 242 -6.39 -9.33 -25.62
CA ALA A 242 -7.73 -9.05 -26.07
C ALA A 242 -7.81 -7.71 -26.87
N ARG A 243 -8.53 -7.72 -28.00
CA ARG A 243 -8.66 -6.55 -28.86
C ARG A 243 -9.54 -5.46 -28.21
N ILE A 244 -9.05 -4.21 -28.27
CA ILE A 244 -9.77 -3.05 -27.75
C ILE A 244 -10.55 -2.37 -28.89
N ASN A 245 -11.87 -2.52 -28.88
CA ASN A 245 -12.76 -1.91 -29.88
C ASN A 245 -13.28 -0.53 -29.38
N ASN A 246 -14.39 -0.54 -28.64
CA ASN A 246 -15.02 0.66 -28.07
C ASN A 246 -14.65 0.83 -26.61
N LEU A 247 -14.17 2.02 -26.25
CA LEU A 247 -13.84 2.37 -24.87
C LEU A 247 -15.08 2.77 -24.07
N LEU A 248 -16.07 3.44 -24.67
CA LEU A 248 -17.20 3.97 -23.91
C LEU A 248 -18.24 2.88 -23.59
N PRO A 249 -18.58 2.66 -22.30
CA PRO A 249 -19.65 1.75 -21.91
C PRO A 249 -21.00 2.33 -22.31
N SER A 250 -21.99 1.46 -22.55
CA SER A 250 -23.35 1.89 -22.81
C SER A 250 -24.02 2.45 -21.56
N LYS A 251 -25.05 3.29 -21.72
CA LYS A 251 -25.85 3.81 -20.59
C LYS A 251 -26.47 2.69 -19.74
N ALA A 252 -26.80 1.55 -20.36
CA ALA A 252 -27.32 0.39 -19.65
C ALA A 252 -26.25 -0.23 -18.75
N GLU A 253 -25.02 -0.39 -19.26
CA GLU A 253 -23.88 -0.91 -18.51
C GLU A 253 -23.50 0.00 -17.34
N LEU A 254 -23.54 1.33 -17.53
CA LEU A 254 -23.33 2.30 -16.44
C LEU A 254 -24.40 2.21 -15.35
N LYS A 255 -25.66 2.01 -15.73
CA LYS A 255 -26.75 1.84 -14.78
C LYS A 255 -26.64 0.51 -14.02
N GLU A 256 -26.20 -0.54 -14.69
CA GLU A 256 -25.96 -1.86 -14.10
C GLU A 256 -24.77 -1.85 -13.14
N SER A 257 -23.71 -1.09 -13.44
CA SER A 257 -22.50 -1.00 -12.61
C SER A 257 -22.65 -0.11 -11.37
N ALA A 258 -23.57 0.87 -11.38
CA ALA A 258 -23.71 1.84 -10.29
C ALA A 258 -23.94 1.20 -8.90
N GLY A 259 -24.78 0.17 -8.82
CA GLY A 259 -25.04 -0.56 -7.57
C GLY A 259 -23.82 -1.34 -7.06
N PRO A 260 -23.20 -2.19 -7.89
CA PRO A 260 -21.94 -2.87 -7.59
C PRO A 260 -20.82 -1.91 -7.17
N ILE A 261 -20.63 -0.78 -7.87
CA ILE A 261 -19.64 0.26 -7.52
C ILE A 261 -19.90 0.76 -6.10
N ALA A 262 -21.12 1.20 -5.79
CA ALA A 262 -21.44 1.75 -4.48
C ALA A 262 -21.20 0.75 -3.34
N ARG A 263 -21.65 -0.51 -3.51
CA ARG A 263 -21.44 -1.57 -2.49
C ARG A 263 -19.97 -1.93 -2.35
N GLY A 264 -19.25 -2.05 -3.47
CA GLY A 264 -17.82 -2.28 -3.49
C GLY A 264 -17.04 -1.17 -2.78
N SER A 265 -17.36 0.10 -3.05
CA SER A 265 -16.73 1.24 -2.39
C SER A 265 -16.94 1.24 -0.88
N ILE A 266 -18.17 0.99 -0.42
CA ILE A 266 -18.49 0.96 1.01
C ILE A 266 -17.76 -0.21 1.70
N LEU A 267 -17.86 -1.41 1.14
CA LEU A 267 -17.22 -2.59 1.71
C LEU A 267 -15.70 -2.45 1.73
N GLY A 268 -15.11 -2.02 0.61
CA GLY A 268 -13.68 -1.83 0.47
C GLY A 268 -13.14 -0.78 1.44
N PHE A 269 -13.85 0.32 1.63
CA PHE A 269 -13.49 1.35 2.61
C PHE A 269 -13.38 0.79 4.04
N PHE A 270 -14.39 0.06 4.51
CA PHE A 270 -14.37 -0.51 5.86
C PHE A 270 -13.28 -1.56 6.03
N ILE A 271 -13.04 -2.38 5.01
CA ILE A 271 -11.94 -3.35 5.02
C ILE A 271 -10.59 -2.62 5.01
N GLY A 272 -10.43 -1.56 4.21
CA GLY A 272 -9.19 -0.80 4.10
C GLY A 272 -8.79 -0.06 5.36
N ILE A 273 -9.76 0.39 6.18
CA ILE A 273 -9.47 0.98 7.49
C ILE A 273 -8.86 -0.04 8.45
N LEU A 274 -9.22 -1.32 8.32
CA LEU A 274 -8.70 -2.37 9.19
C LEU A 274 -7.23 -2.65 8.82
N PRO A 275 -6.28 -2.47 9.77
CA PRO A 275 -4.89 -2.77 9.51
C PRO A 275 -4.72 -4.22 9.06
N GLY A 276 -3.90 -4.44 8.03
CA GLY A 276 -3.57 -5.79 7.56
C GLY A 276 -4.61 -6.46 6.68
N ALA A 277 -5.85 -5.96 6.57
CA ALA A 277 -6.86 -6.58 5.73
C ALA A 277 -6.59 -6.37 4.23
N GLY A 278 -6.06 -5.20 3.87
CA GLY A 278 -5.56 -4.90 2.54
C GLY A 278 -6.62 -4.89 1.43
N ALA A 279 -6.18 -4.55 0.23
CA ALA A 279 -7.07 -4.42 -0.93
C ALA A 279 -7.49 -5.78 -1.51
N THR A 280 -6.67 -6.82 -1.33
CA THR A 280 -6.93 -8.16 -1.84
C THR A 280 -8.17 -8.79 -1.22
N LEU A 281 -8.26 -8.80 0.13
CA LEU A 281 -9.46 -9.30 0.80
C LEU A 281 -10.70 -8.46 0.46
N ALA A 282 -10.54 -7.14 0.28
CA ALA A 282 -11.63 -6.27 -0.13
C ALA A 282 -12.22 -6.68 -1.48
N SER A 283 -11.36 -6.91 -2.50
CA SER A 283 -11.78 -7.39 -3.82
C SER A 283 -12.53 -8.73 -3.73
N PHE A 284 -11.98 -9.70 -3.00
CA PHE A 284 -12.56 -11.04 -2.87
C PHE A 284 -13.92 -11.00 -2.16
N PHE A 285 -14.02 -10.32 -1.02
CA PHE A 285 -15.28 -10.22 -0.28
C PHE A 285 -16.35 -9.46 -1.08
N SER A 286 -15.95 -8.43 -1.83
CA SER A 286 -16.84 -7.69 -2.73
C SER A 286 -17.43 -8.61 -3.81
N TYR A 287 -16.60 -9.43 -4.44
CA TYR A 287 -17.05 -10.42 -5.43
C TYR A 287 -18.01 -11.45 -4.85
N ILE A 288 -17.68 -12.01 -3.68
CA ILE A 288 -18.53 -13.01 -2.99
C ILE A 288 -19.88 -12.38 -2.62
N LEU A 289 -19.86 -11.15 -2.10
CA LEU A 289 -21.07 -10.41 -1.75
C LEU A 289 -21.95 -10.19 -2.99
N GLU A 290 -21.37 -9.68 -4.08
CA GLU A 290 -22.11 -9.46 -5.33
C GLU A 290 -22.70 -10.76 -5.90
N LYS A 291 -21.94 -11.84 -5.89
CA LYS A 291 -22.42 -13.15 -6.33
C LYS A 291 -23.60 -13.64 -5.48
N LYS A 292 -23.54 -13.41 -4.16
CA LYS A 292 -24.58 -13.85 -3.21
C LYS A 292 -25.88 -13.05 -3.34
N ILE A 293 -25.79 -11.74 -3.59
CA ILE A 293 -26.98 -10.87 -3.72
C ILE A 293 -27.56 -10.84 -5.13
N SER A 294 -26.79 -11.29 -6.13
CA SER A 294 -27.21 -11.27 -7.51
C SER A 294 -28.40 -12.18 -7.75
N LYS A 295 -29.33 -11.72 -8.60
CA LYS A 295 -30.44 -12.55 -9.12
C LYS A 295 -29.95 -13.62 -10.09
N THR A 296 -28.74 -13.49 -10.62
CA THR A 296 -28.13 -14.45 -11.56
C THR A 296 -26.70 -14.82 -11.14
N PRO A 297 -26.51 -15.56 -10.03
CA PRO A 297 -25.16 -15.92 -9.53
C PRO A 297 -24.35 -16.79 -10.51
N SER A 298 -25.02 -17.51 -11.41
CA SER A 298 -24.39 -18.36 -12.43
C SER A 298 -23.66 -17.59 -13.52
N LYS A 299 -23.87 -16.27 -13.65
CA LYS A 299 -23.17 -15.42 -14.63
C LYS A 299 -21.79 -14.95 -14.17
N PHE A 300 -21.46 -15.08 -12.90
CA PHE A 300 -20.14 -14.73 -12.36
C PHE A 300 -19.09 -15.70 -12.89
N GLY A 301 -17.94 -15.18 -13.31
CA GLY A 301 -16.89 -15.92 -14.01
C GLY A 301 -17.15 -16.09 -15.52
N THR A 302 -18.20 -15.45 -16.04
CA THR A 302 -18.55 -15.50 -17.48
C THR A 302 -18.51 -14.12 -18.13
N GLY A 303 -18.06 -13.09 -17.42
CA GLY A 303 -17.98 -11.71 -17.91
C GLY A 303 -19.18 -10.85 -17.50
N THR A 304 -19.62 -10.95 -16.24
CA THR A 304 -20.63 -10.07 -15.68
C THR A 304 -20.02 -8.74 -15.19
N ILE A 305 -20.73 -7.63 -15.42
CA ILE A 305 -20.28 -6.28 -15.05
C ILE A 305 -20.05 -6.16 -13.55
N ALA A 306 -20.93 -6.74 -12.74
CA ALA A 306 -20.82 -6.70 -11.28
C ALA A 306 -19.52 -7.36 -10.78
N GLY A 307 -19.04 -8.38 -11.50
CA GLY A 307 -17.80 -9.10 -11.20
C GLY A 307 -16.52 -8.32 -11.50
N VAL A 308 -16.62 -7.18 -12.20
CA VAL A 308 -15.52 -6.23 -12.43
C VAL A 308 -15.71 -4.98 -11.58
N ALA A 309 -16.92 -4.40 -11.63
CA ALA A 309 -17.24 -3.13 -10.99
C ALA A 309 -17.07 -3.16 -9.48
N ALA A 310 -17.59 -4.18 -8.79
CA ALA A 310 -17.51 -4.21 -7.33
C ALA A 310 -16.12 -4.55 -6.78
N PRO A 311 -15.37 -5.53 -7.32
CA PRO A 311 -14.01 -5.80 -6.88
C PRO A 311 -13.07 -4.61 -7.12
N GLU A 312 -13.15 -3.95 -8.28
CA GLU A 312 -12.29 -2.79 -8.56
C GLU A 312 -12.61 -1.58 -7.68
N SER A 313 -13.90 -1.33 -7.44
CA SER A 313 -14.30 -0.32 -6.46
C SER A 313 -13.85 -0.67 -5.04
N ALA A 314 -13.89 -1.94 -4.65
CA ALA A 314 -13.44 -2.37 -3.33
C ALA A 314 -11.92 -2.28 -3.16
N ASN A 315 -11.15 -2.70 -4.17
CA ASN A 315 -9.69 -2.57 -4.25
C ASN A 315 -9.24 -1.12 -4.01
N ASN A 316 -9.84 -0.20 -4.76
CA ASN A 316 -9.46 1.22 -4.73
C ASN A 316 -9.96 1.92 -3.46
N ALA A 317 -11.17 1.58 -2.97
CA ALA A 317 -11.65 2.09 -1.69
C ALA A 317 -10.81 1.57 -0.51
N ALA A 318 -10.36 0.32 -0.55
CA ALA A 318 -9.49 -0.23 0.47
C ALA A 318 -8.11 0.46 0.48
N SER A 319 -7.56 0.74 -0.71
CA SER A 319 -6.29 1.45 -0.86
C SER A 319 -6.35 2.89 -0.34
N GLY A 320 -7.43 3.61 -0.62
CA GLY A 320 -7.68 4.91 0.00
C GLY A 320 -7.96 4.80 1.51
N GLY A 321 -8.65 3.73 1.94
CA GLY A 321 -9.05 3.52 3.33
C GLY A 321 -7.85 3.27 4.22
N ALA A 322 -6.84 2.56 3.70
CA ALA A 322 -5.56 2.29 4.37
C ALA A 322 -4.75 3.56 4.68
N MET A 323 -5.01 4.67 3.98
CA MET A 323 -4.38 5.96 4.28
C MET A 323 -4.92 6.61 5.54
N ILE A 324 -6.15 6.29 5.94
CA ILE A 324 -6.79 6.88 7.11
C ILE A 324 -6.02 6.51 8.39
N PRO A 325 -5.83 5.22 8.75
CA PRO A 325 -5.06 4.86 9.93
C PRO A 325 -3.58 5.23 9.78
N LEU A 326 -3.03 5.24 8.56
CA LEU A 326 -1.66 5.70 8.34
C LEU A 326 -1.52 7.16 8.79
N LEU A 327 -2.30 8.07 8.21
CA LEU A 327 -2.16 9.50 8.45
C LEU A 327 -2.63 9.91 9.86
N THR A 328 -3.67 9.26 10.40
CA THR A 328 -4.28 9.67 11.68
C THR A 328 -3.73 8.95 12.89
N LEU A 329 -3.34 7.67 12.77
CA LEU A 329 -2.87 6.83 13.88
C LEU A 329 -1.39 6.47 13.77
N GLY A 330 -0.76 6.69 12.61
CA GLY A 330 0.61 6.23 12.36
C GLY A 330 0.70 4.72 12.17
N ILE A 331 -0.38 4.07 11.70
CA ILE A 331 -0.41 2.63 11.46
C ILE A 331 -0.75 2.35 10.00
N PRO A 332 0.12 1.69 9.25
CA PRO A 332 -0.17 1.37 7.86
C PRO A 332 -1.24 0.29 7.76
N GLY A 333 -2.21 0.51 6.85
CA GLY A 333 -3.28 -0.45 6.56
C GLY A 333 -2.87 -1.60 5.62
N SER A 334 -1.80 -1.42 4.86
CA SER A 334 -1.28 -2.33 3.84
C SER A 334 0.26 -2.26 3.73
N GLY A 335 0.86 -3.23 3.03
CA GLY A 335 2.31 -3.22 2.75
C GLY A 335 2.77 -1.94 2.03
N THR A 336 2.02 -1.44 1.04
CA THR A 336 2.36 -0.18 0.36
C THR A 336 2.29 1.02 1.30
N THR A 337 1.27 1.10 2.16
CA THR A 337 1.21 2.18 3.16
C THR A 337 2.33 2.10 4.19
N ALA A 338 2.90 0.92 4.45
CA ALA A 338 4.09 0.79 5.30
C ALA A 338 5.33 1.38 4.62
N ILE A 339 5.44 1.23 3.30
CA ILE A 339 6.50 1.88 2.52
C ILE A 339 6.31 3.40 2.53
N LEU A 340 5.07 3.88 2.36
CA LEU A 340 4.76 5.31 2.46
C LEU A 340 4.99 5.88 3.86
N MET A 341 4.75 5.09 4.91
CA MET A 341 5.11 5.44 6.29
C MET A 341 6.62 5.66 6.43
N GLY A 342 7.43 4.73 5.90
CA GLY A 342 8.88 4.87 5.90
C GLY A 342 9.34 6.09 5.08
N ALA A 343 8.67 6.39 3.96
CA ALA A 343 8.94 7.61 3.19
C ALA A 343 8.61 8.89 3.98
N LEU A 344 7.45 8.95 4.66
CA LEU A 344 7.09 10.04 5.57
C LEU A 344 8.19 10.26 6.62
N MET A 345 8.63 9.18 7.28
CA MET A 345 9.67 9.24 8.31
C MET A 345 11.04 9.64 7.76
N MET A 346 11.39 9.24 6.53
CA MET A 346 12.61 9.67 5.84
C MET A 346 12.65 11.19 5.61
N TYR A 347 11.49 11.81 5.39
CA TYR A 347 11.35 13.27 5.32
C TYR A 347 11.17 13.93 6.70
N ASN A 348 11.39 13.20 7.79
CA ASN A 348 11.14 13.64 9.17
C ASN A 348 9.69 14.06 9.44
N VAL A 349 8.74 13.56 8.67
CA VAL A 349 7.31 13.78 8.89
C VAL A 349 6.77 12.56 9.61
N GLN A 350 6.46 12.72 10.90
CA GLN A 350 5.89 11.61 11.68
C GLN A 350 4.38 11.50 11.43
N PRO A 351 3.88 10.38 10.89
CA PRO A 351 2.44 10.16 10.78
C PRO A 351 1.79 9.91 12.15
N GLY A 352 0.51 10.21 12.26
CA GLY A 352 -0.25 10.12 13.50
C GLY A 352 -1.08 11.37 13.77
N PRO A 353 -1.65 11.53 14.97
CA PRO A 353 -2.61 12.60 15.23
C PRO A 353 -2.00 14.00 15.11
N LEU A 354 -0.73 14.13 15.46
CA LEU A 354 0.02 15.39 15.40
C LEU A 354 0.33 15.82 13.96
N LEU A 355 0.25 14.93 12.97
CA LEU A 355 0.53 15.25 11.57
C LEU A 355 -0.33 16.44 11.08
N PHE A 356 -1.59 16.49 11.49
CA PHE A 356 -2.53 17.53 11.10
C PHE A 356 -2.34 18.86 11.84
N GLU A 357 -1.57 18.86 12.94
CA GLU A 357 -1.25 20.04 13.74
C GLU A 357 0.14 20.57 13.40
N ASP A 358 1.16 19.70 13.37
CA ASP A 358 2.57 20.03 13.18
C ASP A 358 2.94 20.19 11.70
N HIS A 359 2.31 19.43 10.81
CA HIS A 359 2.58 19.44 9.37
C HIS A 359 1.30 19.57 8.52
N PRO A 360 0.46 20.60 8.76
CA PRO A 360 -0.83 20.73 8.09
C PRO A 360 -0.69 20.87 6.57
N GLN A 361 0.38 21.49 6.07
CA GLN A 361 0.61 21.62 4.63
C GLN A 361 0.86 20.25 3.98
N VAL A 362 1.64 19.39 4.63
CA VAL A 362 1.90 18.02 4.14
C VAL A 362 0.62 17.19 4.18
N ALA A 363 -0.08 17.19 5.31
CA ALA A 363 -1.28 16.38 5.52
C ALA A 363 -2.39 16.75 4.54
N TRP A 364 -2.78 18.03 4.52
CA TRP A 364 -3.88 18.50 3.70
C TRP A 364 -3.48 18.67 2.23
N GLY A 365 -2.22 18.99 1.95
CA GLY A 365 -1.68 19.00 0.58
C GLY A 365 -1.72 17.61 -0.06
N LEU A 366 -1.30 16.58 0.68
CA LEU A 366 -1.42 15.19 0.25
C LEU A 366 -2.88 14.81 0.00
N ILE A 367 -3.77 15.03 0.96
CA ILE A 367 -5.21 14.70 0.82
C ILE A 367 -5.84 15.41 -0.38
N ALA A 368 -5.57 16.70 -0.54
CA ALA A 368 -6.07 17.48 -1.67
C ALA A 368 -5.51 16.98 -3.00
N SER A 369 -4.21 16.65 -3.06
CA SER A 369 -3.59 16.07 -4.25
C SER A 369 -4.22 14.74 -4.66
N MET A 370 -4.74 13.96 -3.69
CA MET A 370 -5.38 12.68 -4.00
C MET A 370 -6.68 12.88 -4.79
N PHE A 371 -7.42 13.97 -4.57
CA PHE A 371 -8.58 14.32 -5.41
C PHE A 371 -8.14 14.61 -6.84
N ILE A 372 -7.12 15.46 -6.98
CA ILE A 372 -6.56 15.84 -8.29
C ILE A 372 -6.03 14.59 -9.02
N GLY A 373 -5.28 13.74 -8.32
CA GLY A 373 -4.73 12.50 -8.83
C GLY A 373 -5.80 11.51 -9.30
N ASN A 374 -6.90 11.36 -8.56
CA ASN A 374 -8.03 10.52 -9.00
C ASN A 374 -8.66 11.03 -10.30
N ILE A 375 -8.82 12.36 -10.43
CA ILE A 375 -9.32 12.98 -11.67
C ILE A 375 -8.33 12.73 -12.82
N MET A 376 -7.03 12.95 -12.58
CA MET A 376 -5.98 12.68 -13.56
C MET A 376 -5.97 11.20 -13.98
N LEU A 377 -6.11 10.27 -13.04
CA LEU A 377 -6.15 8.83 -13.32
C LEU A 377 -7.33 8.47 -14.20
N LEU A 378 -8.52 9.02 -13.96
CA LEU A 378 -9.67 8.78 -14.83
C LEU A 378 -9.43 9.33 -16.24
N ILE A 379 -8.87 10.54 -16.34
CA ILE A 379 -8.57 11.19 -17.62
C ILE A 379 -7.44 10.49 -18.38
N LEU A 380 -6.45 9.91 -17.69
CA LEU A 380 -5.31 9.25 -18.30
C LEU A 380 -5.63 7.81 -18.67
N ASN A 381 -6.26 7.04 -17.78
CA ASN A 381 -6.46 5.62 -17.99
C ASN A 381 -7.33 5.33 -19.21
N LEU A 382 -8.45 6.06 -19.42
CA LEU A 382 -9.35 5.77 -20.53
C LEU A 382 -8.74 6.03 -21.92
N PRO A 383 -8.13 7.19 -22.22
CA PRO A 383 -7.55 7.46 -23.52
C PRO A 383 -6.24 6.71 -23.77
N LEU A 384 -5.42 6.51 -22.72
CA LEU A 384 -4.12 5.87 -22.82
C LEU A 384 -4.16 4.35 -22.66
N VAL A 385 -5.33 3.71 -22.51
CA VAL A 385 -5.48 2.23 -22.49
C VAL A 385 -4.63 1.56 -23.57
N LYS A 386 -4.66 2.07 -24.82
CA LYS A 386 -3.90 1.49 -25.94
C LYS A 386 -2.39 1.64 -25.78
N VAL A 387 -1.94 2.72 -25.13
CA VAL A 387 -0.53 2.93 -24.79
C VAL A 387 -0.12 1.98 -23.68
N PHE A 388 -0.91 1.86 -22.62
CA PHE A 388 -0.67 0.91 -21.53
C PHE A 388 -0.65 -0.53 -22.03
N ALA A 389 -1.57 -0.93 -22.91
CA ALA A 389 -1.55 -2.25 -23.53
C ALA A 389 -0.24 -2.54 -24.31
N LYS A 390 0.36 -1.52 -24.94
CA LYS A 390 1.69 -1.64 -25.57
C LYS A 390 2.82 -1.70 -24.54
N ILE A 391 2.69 -1.02 -23.40
CA ILE A 391 3.68 -1.09 -22.32
C ILE A 391 3.79 -2.53 -21.81
N ILE A 392 2.69 -3.30 -21.76
CA ILE A 392 2.75 -4.71 -21.38
C ILE A 392 3.62 -5.53 -22.34
N GLN A 393 3.63 -5.18 -23.62
CA GLN A 393 4.48 -5.82 -24.63
C GLN A 393 5.94 -5.35 -24.58
N THR A 394 6.30 -4.47 -23.63
CA THR A 394 7.68 -4.00 -23.50
C THR A 394 8.57 -5.17 -23.11
N PRO A 395 9.60 -5.49 -23.90
CA PRO A 395 10.48 -6.60 -23.60
C PRO A 395 11.15 -6.44 -22.22
N LYS A 396 11.08 -7.49 -21.39
CA LYS A 396 11.69 -7.55 -20.05
C LYS A 396 13.18 -7.18 -20.06
N GLN A 397 13.87 -7.40 -21.19
CA GLN A 397 15.27 -7.02 -21.43
C GLN A 397 15.57 -5.52 -21.26
N PHE A 398 14.58 -4.63 -21.40
CA PHE A 398 14.75 -3.18 -21.17
C PHE A 398 14.32 -2.75 -19.77
N LEU A 399 13.23 -3.33 -19.26
CA LEU A 399 12.67 -3.00 -17.94
C LEU A 399 13.64 -3.37 -16.82
N ILE A 400 14.19 -4.59 -16.88
CA ILE A 400 15.08 -5.13 -15.85
C ILE A 400 16.33 -4.25 -15.64
N PRO A 401 17.13 -3.93 -16.68
CA PRO A 401 18.29 -3.06 -16.51
C PRO A 401 17.92 -1.67 -16.01
N MET A 402 16.78 -1.12 -16.45
CA MET A 402 16.32 0.19 -16.02
C MET A 402 15.99 0.21 -14.53
N ILE A 403 15.27 -0.79 -14.02
CA ILE A 403 14.94 -0.90 -12.59
C ILE A 403 16.21 -1.04 -11.74
N ILE A 404 17.16 -1.88 -12.17
CA ILE A 404 18.45 -2.05 -11.48
C ILE A 404 19.22 -0.73 -11.48
N ALA A 405 19.31 -0.04 -12.62
CA ALA A 405 19.99 1.23 -12.73
C ALA A 405 19.37 2.28 -11.80
N ILE A 406 18.05 2.47 -11.86
CA ILE A 406 17.33 3.42 -10.99
C ILE A 406 17.53 3.07 -9.52
N SER A 407 17.51 1.78 -9.16
CA SER A 407 17.72 1.34 -7.77
C SER A 407 19.13 1.66 -7.28
N ILE A 408 20.16 1.31 -8.05
CA ILE A 408 21.57 1.55 -7.67
C ILE A 408 21.87 3.05 -7.63
N PHE A 409 21.57 3.78 -8.71
CA PHE A 409 21.81 5.23 -8.75
C PHE A 409 20.99 5.96 -7.70
N GLY A 410 19.75 5.55 -7.49
CA GLY A 410 18.86 6.15 -6.53
C GLY A 410 19.35 5.99 -5.09
N VAL A 411 19.66 4.76 -4.67
CA VAL A 411 20.19 4.52 -3.32
C VAL A 411 21.50 5.27 -3.11
N TYR A 412 22.40 5.24 -4.09
CA TYR A 412 23.68 5.94 -3.97
C TYR A 412 23.51 7.47 -3.91
N ALA A 413 22.56 8.03 -4.67
CA ALA A 413 22.32 9.47 -4.69
C ALA A 413 21.81 9.99 -3.33
N VAL A 414 21.04 9.18 -2.60
CA VAL A 414 20.51 9.56 -1.28
C VAL A 414 21.51 9.27 -0.16
N GLN A 415 22.06 8.05 -0.13
CA GLN A 415 22.89 7.59 0.99
C GLN A 415 24.37 7.93 0.84
N VAL A 416 24.85 8.17 -0.39
CA VAL A 416 26.25 8.49 -0.71
C VAL A 416 27.21 7.47 -0.08
N SER A 417 26.80 6.20 -0.07
CA SER A 417 27.46 5.11 0.64
C SER A 417 27.53 3.85 -0.22
N THR A 418 28.73 3.28 -0.35
CA THR A 418 28.93 2.01 -1.07
C THR A 418 28.48 0.80 -0.25
N ASN A 419 28.50 0.89 1.08
CA ASN A 419 27.97 -0.16 1.95
C ASN A 419 26.46 -0.32 1.77
N ASP A 420 25.74 0.78 1.53
CA ASP A 420 24.31 0.74 1.21
C ASP A 420 24.04 0.09 -0.15
N LEU A 421 24.96 0.18 -1.12
CA LEU A 421 24.85 -0.56 -2.37
C LEU A 421 25.04 -2.08 -2.17
N LEU A 422 25.97 -2.48 -1.29
CA LEU A 422 26.14 -3.89 -0.95
C LEU A 422 24.91 -4.42 -0.19
N LEU A 423 24.37 -3.63 0.74
CA LEU A 423 23.14 -3.94 1.44
C LEU A 423 21.95 -4.04 0.47
N LEU A 424 21.83 -3.12 -0.49
CA LEU A 424 20.80 -3.13 -1.53
C LEU A 424 20.82 -4.46 -2.30
N LEU A 425 21.99 -4.87 -2.78
CA LEU A 425 22.16 -6.12 -3.51
C LEU A 425 21.87 -7.35 -2.62
N GLY A 426 22.36 -7.33 -1.37
CA GLY A 426 22.08 -8.38 -0.39
C GLY A 426 20.59 -8.51 -0.08
N CYS A 427 19.90 -7.38 0.08
CA CYS A 427 18.44 -7.32 0.24
C CYS A 427 17.70 -7.75 -1.02
N GLY A 428 18.22 -7.47 -2.22
CA GLY A 428 17.67 -8.01 -3.47
C GLY A 428 17.70 -9.53 -3.51
N ILE A 429 18.86 -10.11 -3.19
CA ILE A 429 19.02 -11.57 -3.12
C ILE A 429 18.08 -12.16 -2.06
N LEU A 430 18.05 -11.57 -0.87
CA LEU A 430 17.18 -12.00 0.22
C LEU A 430 15.70 -11.88 -0.17
N GLY A 431 15.29 -10.78 -0.80
CA GLY A 431 13.93 -10.52 -1.25
C GLY A 431 13.44 -11.60 -2.22
N TYR A 432 14.29 -12.00 -3.18
CA TYR A 432 14.01 -13.13 -4.06
C TYR A 432 13.78 -14.43 -3.28
N PHE A 433 14.70 -14.79 -2.37
CA PHE A 433 14.56 -16.03 -1.59
C PHE A 433 13.33 -16.01 -0.69
N LEU A 434 13.00 -14.87 -0.07
CA LEU A 434 11.81 -14.72 0.76
C LEU A 434 10.54 -14.90 -0.08
N SER A 435 10.45 -14.21 -1.21
CA SER A 435 9.31 -14.28 -2.13
C SER A 435 9.10 -15.71 -2.66
N LYS A 436 10.18 -16.34 -3.16
CA LYS A 436 10.16 -17.73 -3.66
C LYS A 436 9.71 -18.75 -2.62
N ASN A 437 9.97 -18.49 -1.33
CA ASN A 437 9.59 -19.38 -0.24
C ASN A 437 8.31 -18.92 0.48
N ASP A 438 7.47 -18.08 -0.14
CA ASP A 438 6.22 -17.55 0.43
C ASP A 438 6.39 -16.86 1.81
N TYR A 439 7.52 -16.21 2.06
CA TYR A 439 7.69 -15.34 3.23
C TYR A 439 7.24 -13.92 2.87
N PRO A 440 6.17 -13.40 3.51
CA PRO A 440 5.66 -12.09 3.16
C PRO A 440 6.65 -11.00 3.59
N ILE A 441 7.09 -10.19 2.64
CA ILE A 441 8.10 -9.13 2.85
C ILE A 441 7.50 -7.93 3.61
N ALA A 442 6.22 -7.61 3.38
CA ALA A 442 5.56 -6.46 4.00
C ALA A 442 5.62 -6.46 5.56
N PRO A 443 5.35 -7.57 6.27
CA PRO A 443 5.53 -7.64 7.72
C PRO A 443 6.95 -7.34 8.23
N LEU A 444 8.00 -7.65 7.46
CA LEU A 444 9.39 -7.30 7.81
C LEU A 444 9.59 -5.79 7.72
N VAL A 445 9.21 -5.19 6.60
CA VAL A 445 9.37 -3.75 6.39
C VAL A 445 8.55 -2.96 7.41
N LEU A 446 7.36 -3.46 7.74
CA LEU A 446 6.56 -2.91 8.82
C LEU A 446 7.26 -2.99 10.18
N GLY A 447 7.83 -4.15 10.52
CA GLY A 447 8.59 -4.33 11.76
C GLY A 447 9.82 -3.42 11.84
N LEU A 448 10.51 -3.21 10.72
CA LEU A 448 11.66 -2.30 10.62
C LEU A 448 11.27 -0.86 10.96
N VAL A 449 10.19 -0.36 10.38
CA VAL A 449 9.72 1.03 10.56
C VAL A 449 9.07 1.23 11.93
N LEU A 450 8.20 0.31 12.36
CA LEU A 450 7.48 0.43 13.63
C LEU A 450 8.32 0.01 14.84
N GLY A 451 9.36 -0.79 14.67
CA GLY A 451 10.16 -1.34 15.78
C GLY A 451 10.71 -0.29 16.74
N PRO A 452 11.40 0.75 16.25
CA PRO A 452 11.86 1.86 17.09
C PRO A 452 10.70 2.55 17.83
N MET A 453 9.54 2.72 17.19
CA MET A 453 8.38 3.36 17.80
C MET A 453 7.75 2.48 18.90
N VAL A 454 7.67 1.17 18.66
CA VAL A 454 7.21 0.18 19.63
C VAL A 454 8.12 0.18 20.86
N GLU A 455 9.44 0.08 20.64
CA GLU A 455 10.41 0.08 21.73
C GLU A 455 10.37 1.39 22.53
N ASN A 456 10.35 2.54 21.86
CA ASN A 456 10.31 3.83 22.53
C ASN A 456 9.03 4.01 23.37
N ASN A 457 7.87 3.60 22.85
CA ASN A 457 6.62 3.70 23.60
C ASN A 457 6.54 2.70 24.77
N LEU A 458 7.05 1.48 24.60
CA LEU A 458 7.21 0.51 25.68
C LEU A 458 8.06 1.09 26.81
N ARG A 459 9.24 1.61 26.47
CA ARG A 459 10.17 2.21 27.44
C ARG A 459 9.55 3.41 28.14
N ARG A 460 8.93 4.34 27.40
CA ARG A 460 8.25 5.51 28.00
C ARG A 460 7.13 5.10 28.94
N ALA A 461 6.32 4.09 28.58
CA ALA A 461 5.26 3.57 29.44
C ALA A 461 5.81 2.96 30.73
N LEU A 462 6.88 2.16 30.64
CA LEU A 462 7.53 1.56 31.80
C LEU A 462 8.24 2.59 32.68
N THR A 463 8.90 3.59 32.11
CA THR A 463 9.52 4.67 32.89
C THR A 463 8.47 5.45 33.69
N ILE A 464 7.33 5.80 33.06
CA ILE A 464 6.23 6.52 33.74
C ILE A 464 5.60 5.67 34.87
N SER A 465 5.56 4.34 34.69
CA SER A 465 4.99 3.40 35.66
C SER A 465 6.03 2.83 36.64
N ASN A 466 7.24 3.37 36.68
CA ASN A 466 8.35 2.86 37.52
C ASN A 466 8.66 1.36 37.30
N GLY A 467 8.53 0.88 36.07
CA GLY A 467 8.80 -0.50 35.66
C GLY A 467 7.60 -1.44 35.74
N ASP A 468 6.41 -0.95 36.11
CA ASP A 468 5.22 -1.80 36.25
C ASP A 468 4.51 -2.09 34.91
N PHE A 469 4.62 -3.33 34.44
CA PHE A 469 3.93 -3.83 33.25
C PHE A 469 2.40 -3.88 33.40
N SER A 470 1.86 -3.75 34.62
CA SER A 470 0.41 -3.68 34.83
C SER A 470 -0.22 -2.50 34.10
N VAL A 471 0.56 -1.45 33.77
CA VAL A 471 0.08 -0.26 33.04
C VAL A 471 -0.64 -0.61 31.73
N PHE A 472 -0.22 -1.67 31.04
CA PHE A 472 -0.85 -2.10 29.78
C PHE A 472 -2.22 -2.77 29.97
N PHE A 473 -2.48 -3.30 31.17
CA PHE A 473 -3.75 -3.95 31.52
C PHE A 473 -4.68 -3.02 32.30
N THR A 474 -4.13 -2.08 33.07
CA THR A 474 -4.91 -1.10 33.85
C THR A 474 -5.44 0.05 33.00
N ARG A 475 -4.75 0.38 31.90
CA ARG A 475 -5.23 1.33 30.87
C ARG A 475 -6.26 0.65 29.95
N PRO A 476 -7.55 1.03 29.98
CA PRO A 476 -8.60 0.31 29.27
C PRO A 476 -8.40 0.23 27.75
N ILE A 477 -7.93 1.31 27.13
CA ILE A 477 -7.68 1.37 25.68
C ILE A 477 -6.54 0.43 25.30
N SER A 478 -5.46 0.44 26.09
CA SER A 478 -4.31 -0.45 25.85
C SER A 478 -4.71 -1.92 25.98
N LEU A 479 -5.48 -2.25 27.03
CA LEU A 479 -6.01 -3.59 27.24
C LEU A 479 -6.89 -4.05 26.07
N VAL A 480 -7.78 -3.20 25.57
CA VAL A 480 -8.63 -3.52 24.41
C VAL A 480 -7.78 -3.84 23.19
N PHE A 481 -6.77 -3.03 22.86
CA PHE A 481 -5.88 -3.31 21.75
C PHE A 481 -5.13 -4.62 21.93
N LEU A 482 -4.58 -4.90 23.11
CA LEU A 482 -3.89 -6.17 23.39
C LEU A 482 -4.82 -7.38 23.26
N ILE A 483 -6.07 -7.29 23.75
CA ILE A 483 -7.08 -8.34 23.59
C ILE A 483 -7.38 -8.57 22.11
N ILE A 484 -7.60 -7.51 21.33
CA ILE A 484 -7.86 -7.64 19.89
C ILE A 484 -6.67 -8.27 19.18
N THR A 485 -5.44 -7.83 19.46
CA THR A 485 -4.21 -8.42 18.89
C THR A 485 -4.10 -9.91 19.21
N PHE A 486 -4.33 -10.27 20.48
CA PHE A 486 -4.28 -11.66 20.90
C PHE A 486 -5.34 -12.52 20.22
N LEU A 487 -6.60 -12.04 20.18
CA LEU A 487 -7.69 -12.74 19.51
C LEU A 487 -7.43 -12.86 18.00
N TRP A 488 -6.92 -11.81 17.37
CA TRP A 488 -6.60 -11.79 15.95
C TRP A 488 -5.59 -12.88 15.55
N LEU A 489 -4.55 -13.05 16.36
CA LEU A 489 -3.54 -14.09 16.13
C LEU A 489 -4.02 -15.49 16.53
N LEU A 490 -4.86 -15.59 17.56
CA LEU A 490 -5.30 -16.88 18.11
C LEU A 490 -6.47 -17.52 17.34
N ILE A 491 -7.42 -16.72 16.83
CA ILE A 491 -8.62 -17.22 16.15
C ILE A 491 -8.26 -18.11 14.93
N PRO A 492 -7.37 -17.70 14.00
CA PRO A 492 -6.98 -18.54 12.87
C PRO A 492 -6.38 -19.88 13.32
N PHE A 493 -5.59 -19.87 14.40
CA PHE A 493 -4.97 -21.08 14.95
C PHE A 493 -6.01 -22.04 15.55
N ILE A 494 -6.98 -21.52 16.30
CA ILE A 494 -8.07 -22.31 16.88
C ILE A 494 -8.97 -22.88 15.77
N MET A 495 -9.31 -22.08 14.77
CA MET A 495 -10.14 -22.51 13.64
C MET A 495 -9.47 -23.62 12.83
N LYS A 496 -8.16 -23.49 12.55
CA LYS A 496 -7.36 -24.53 11.89
C LYS A 496 -7.34 -25.83 12.69
N ARG A 497 -7.16 -25.76 14.01
CA ARG A 497 -7.22 -26.95 14.90
C ARG A 497 -8.61 -27.61 14.93
N ARG A 498 -9.68 -26.85 14.72
CA ARG A 498 -11.06 -27.35 14.66
C ARG A 498 -11.47 -27.89 13.29
N GLY A 499 -10.52 -28.03 12.35
CA GLY A 499 -10.78 -28.56 11.01
C GLY A 499 -11.65 -27.65 10.13
N LYS A 500 -11.82 -26.38 10.50
CA LYS A 500 -12.49 -25.39 9.65
C LYS A 500 -11.45 -24.72 8.76
N GLU A 501 -11.72 -24.69 7.46
CA GLU A 501 -10.95 -23.87 6.54
C GLU A 501 -11.09 -22.40 6.96
N VAL A 502 -9.96 -21.80 7.28
CA VAL A 502 -9.88 -20.37 7.56
C VAL A 502 -9.87 -19.69 6.19
N ILE A 503 -10.96 -19.01 5.85
CA ILE A 503 -11.18 -18.26 4.60
C ILE A 503 -10.31 -16.98 4.58
N ILE A 504 -9.02 -17.13 4.86
CA ILE A 504 -8.01 -16.07 4.78
C ILE A 504 -7.01 -16.40 3.64
N ASN A 505 -6.91 -17.67 3.26
CA ASN A 505 -6.04 -18.14 2.19
C ASN A 505 -6.86 -18.67 1.00
N ILE A 506 -7.37 -17.78 0.15
CA ILE A 506 -7.90 -18.17 -1.17
C ILE A 506 -6.89 -17.72 -2.24
N GLU A 507 -5.66 -18.23 -2.13
CA GLU A 507 -4.78 -18.41 -3.29
C GLU A 507 -4.72 -19.92 -3.51
N GLY A 508 -5.68 -20.43 -4.28
CA GLY A 508 -5.79 -21.82 -4.70
C GLY A 508 -5.88 -21.89 -6.21
#